data_AF-A0A815YDF7-F1
#
_entry.id   AF-A0A815YDF7-F1
#
_cell.length_a   1.000
_cell.length_b   1.000
_cell.length_c   1.000
_cell.angle_alpha   90.00
_cell.angle_beta   90.00
_cell.angle_gamma   90.00
#
_symmetry.space_group_name_H-M   'P 1'
#
loop_
_entity.id
_entity.type
_entity.pdbx_description
1 polymer ?
#
loop_
_entity_poly.entity_id
_entity_poly.type
_entity_poly.pdbx_seq_one_letter_code
_entity_poly.pdbx_strand_id
1 'polypeptide(L)'
;IERWKSNTLNSFLHPIQLIRITNQGNQLINSFHNFHYRLDQSSGQLIPVPANYSTCSCVRSSACRIPMGIFVYNWTIFDYVELFRIPNFFTGCFLVESLLESTLECFYDHQCMETIESYMSNTKANFSLLDTTRNSPNETIQSIINRLMIDAWQSNISFSAYYKMCAPLSCTYEDTRQHDIFYLISSILGIFAGLDI
;
A
#
# COMPACT_ATOMS: atom_id res chain seq x y z
N ILE A 1 17.56 3.95 20.63
CA ILE A 1 16.87 2.95 19.79
C ILE A 1 15.35 3.09 19.92
N GLU A 2 14.75 3.00 21.10
CA GLU A 2 13.29 3.10 21.26
C GLU A 2 12.66 4.40 20.73
N ARG A 3 13.27 5.56 21.01
CA ARG A 3 12.83 6.84 20.44
C ARG A 3 12.85 6.84 18.91
N TRP A 4 13.86 6.22 18.31
CA TRP A 4 13.96 6.12 16.86
C TRP A 4 12.88 5.17 16.31
N LYS A 5 12.66 4.00 16.94
CA LYS A 5 11.58 3.07 16.54
C LYS A 5 10.21 3.76 16.55
N SER A 6 9.92 4.49 17.64
CA SER A 6 8.66 5.24 17.77
C SER A 6 8.53 6.34 16.72
N ASN A 7 9.59 7.14 16.49
CA ASN A 7 9.57 8.20 15.48
C ASN A 7 9.40 7.65 14.06
N THR A 8 10.08 6.54 13.74
CA THR A 8 9.96 5.87 12.44
C THR A 8 8.54 5.34 12.24
N LEU A 9 7.96 4.69 13.26
CA LEU A 9 6.58 4.22 13.21
C LEU A 9 5.60 5.37 12.98
N ASN A 10 5.72 6.46 13.74
CA ASN A 10 4.84 7.61 13.60
C ASN A 10 4.97 8.25 12.20
N SER A 11 6.20 8.38 11.69
CA SER A 11 6.44 8.94 10.36
C SER A 11 5.85 8.05 9.25
N PHE A 12 5.90 6.73 9.43
CA PHE A 12 5.34 5.76 8.49
C PHE A 12 3.81 5.72 8.52
N LEU A 13 3.21 5.83 9.70
CA LEU A 13 1.74 5.82 9.85
C LEU A 13 1.10 7.13 9.41
N HIS A 14 1.84 8.23 9.40
CA HIS A 14 1.29 9.56 9.10
C HIS A 14 0.68 9.66 7.67
N PRO A 15 1.33 9.20 6.59
CA PRO A 15 0.70 9.13 5.27
C PRO A 15 -0.57 8.27 5.23
N ILE A 16 -0.58 7.14 5.96
CA ILE A 16 -1.76 6.26 6.03
C ILE A 16 -2.91 7.01 6.70
N GLN A 17 -2.66 7.69 7.82
CA GLN A 17 -3.65 8.54 8.49
C GLN A 17 -4.16 9.68 7.59
N LEU A 18 -3.26 10.31 6.84
CA LEU A 18 -3.63 11.35 5.89
C LEU A 18 -4.59 10.80 4.85
N ILE A 19 -4.29 9.64 4.24
CA ILE A 19 -5.15 8.98 3.26
C ILE A 19 -6.54 8.67 3.85
N ARG A 20 -6.59 8.17 5.10
CA ARG A 20 -7.84 7.86 5.80
C ARG A 20 -8.71 9.12 5.98
N ILE A 21 -8.12 10.20 6.48
CA ILE A 21 -8.82 11.47 6.73
C ILE A 21 -9.23 12.15 5.43
N THR A 22 -8.40 12.11 4.38
CA THR A 22 -8.72 12.74 3.07
C THR A 22 -9.77 11.97 2.29
N ASN A 23 -9.94 10.68 2.54
CA ASN A 23 -10.94 9.87 1.86
C ASN A 23 -12.29 9.91 2.59
N GLN A 24 -12.30 9.94 3.92
CA GLN A 24 -13.53 9.97 4.70
C GLN A 24 -14.31 11.28 4.45
N GLY A 25 -15.52 11.16 3.90
CA GLY A 25 -16.37 12.32 3.57
C GLY A 25 -15.99 13.04 2.26
N ASN A 26 -14.97 12.57 1.55
CA ASN A 26 -14.63 13.08 0.23
C ASN A 26 -15.57 12.46 -0.81
N GLN A 27 -16.35 13.33 -1.46
CA GLN A 27 -17.34 12.94 -2.48
C GLN A 27 -16.74 12.84 -3.89
N LEU A 28 -15.44 13.09 -4.05
CA LEU A 28 -14.77 12.97 -5.33
C LEU A 28 -14.80 11.52 -5.83
N ILE A 29 -14.92 11.37 -7.16
CA ILE A 29 -14.79 10.08 -7.83
C ILE A 29 -13.35 9.59 -7.64
N ASN A 30 -13.19 8.45 -6.98
CA ASN A 30 -11.98 7.64 -7.09
C ASN A 30 -12.28 6.43 -8.00
N SER A 31 -11.25 5.74 -8.51
CA SER A 31 -11.44 4.60 -9.44
C SER A 31 -12.09 3.37 -8.80
N PHE A 32 -12.39 3.42 -7.49
CA PHE A 32 -13.03 2.34 -6.73
C PHE A 32 -14.37 2.80 -6.10
N HIS A 33 -14.88 3.94 -6.57
CA HIS A 33 -16.20 4.53 -6.37
C HIS A 33 -16.76 4.51 -4.94
N ASN A 34 -16.13 5.24 -4.01
CA ASN A 34 -16.76 5.60 -2.72
C ASN A 34 -18.08 6.37 -2.95
N PHE A 35 -18.10 7.14 -4.04
CA PHE A 35 -19.23 7.90 -4.56
C PHE A 35 -19.28 7.76 -6.09
N HIS A 36 -20.49 7.83 -6.63
CA HIS A 36 -20.74 8.05 -8.05
C HIS A 36 -21.65 9.27 -8.21
N TYR A 37 -21.58 9.95 -9.35
CA TYR A 37 -22.45 11.09 -9.62
C TYR A 37 -23.59 10.67 -10.53
N ARG A 38 -24.80 11.10 -10.19
CA ARG A 38 -25.99 10.94 -11.01
C ARG A 38 -26.48 12.32 -11.44
N LEU A 39 -26.80 12.48 -12.72
CA LEU A 39 -27.45 13.69 -13.20
C LEU A 39 -28.92 13.69 -12.78
N ASP A 40 -29.35 14.70 -12.04
CA ASP A 40 -30.76 14.95 -11.81
C ASP A 40 -31.37 15.63 -13.04
N GLN A 41 -32.31 14.93 -13.67
CA GLN A 41 -32.95 15.39 -14.91
C GLN A 41 -33.83 16.63 -14.70
N SER A 42 -34.27 16.91 -13.47
CA SER A 42 -35.14 18.04 -13.16
C SER A 42 -34.36 19.34 -12.93
N SER A 43 -33.22 19.26 -12.23
CA SER A 43 -32.39 20.41 -11.88
C SER A 43 -31.17 20.60 -12.81
N GLY A 44 -30.81 19.57 -13.58
CA GLY A 44 -29.57 19.56 -14.39
C GLY A 44 -28.30 19.45 -13.54
N GLN A 45 -28.40 19.20 -12.24
CA GLN A 45 -27.27 19.13 -11.33
C GLN A 45 -26.72 17.71 -11.19
N LEU A 46 -25.40 17.62 -10.99
CA LEU A 46 -24.76 16.36 -10.61
C LEU A 46 -24.93 16.15 -9.10
N ILE A 47 -25.61 15.07 -8.72
CA ILE A 47 -25.81 14.68 -7.33
C ILE A 47 -24.82 13.56 -6.98
N PRO A 48 -24.00 13.73 -5.93
CA PRO A 48 -23.16 12.66 -5.42
C PRO A 48 -24.02 11.62 -4.71
N VAL A 49 -23.87 10.36 -5.10
CA VAL A 49 -24.55 9.20 -4.51
C VAL A 49 -23.48 8.30 -3.88
N PRO A 50 -23.55 8.03 -2.57
CA PRO A 50 -22.58 7.15 -1.92
C PRO A 50 -22.75 5.72 -2.41
N ALA A 51 -21.62 4.99 -2.50
CA ALA A 51 -21.69 3.55 -2.58
C ALA A 51 -22.26 2.97 -1.29
N ASN A 52 -23.01 1.89 -1.44
CA ASN A 52 -23.60 1.15 -0.33
C ASN A 52 -23.16 -0.30 -0.41
N TYR A 53 -22.73 -0.84 0.72
CA TYR A 53 -22.33 -2.21 0.91
C TYR A 53 -23.34 -2.84 1.87
N SER A 54 -24.32 -3.58 1.31
CA SER A 54 -25.49 -4.07 2.05
C SER A 54 -26.24 -2.90 2.73
N THR A 55 -26.41 -2.91 4.05
CA THR A 55 -27.06 -1.85 4.83
C THR A 55 -26.12 -0.70 5.23
N CYS A 56 -24.85 -0.77 4.84
CA CYS A 56 -23.81 0.19 5.24
C CYS A 56 -23.50 1.17 4.10
N SER A 57 -23.50 2.47 4.39
CA SER A 57 -23.27 3.53 3.40
C SER A 57 -21.93 4.23 3.60
N CYS A 58 -21.19 4.48 2.51
CA CYS A 58 -19.89 5.15 2.55
C CYS A 58 -19.94 6.59 3.05
N VAL A 59 -21.12 7.23 3.03
CA VAL A 59 -21.31 8.56 3.63
C VAL A 59 -21.43 8.51 5.16
N ARG A 60 -21.82 7.35 5.72
CA ARG A 60 -22.08 7.18 7.16
C ARG A 60 -20.92 6.55 7.90
N SER A 61 -20.19 5.63 7.26
CA SER A 61 -19.09 4.91 7.91
C SER A 61 -18.01 4.54 6.91
N SER A 62 -16.76 4.71 7.32
CA SER A 62 -15.59 4.24 6.61
C SER A 62 -15.32 2.74 6.78
N ALA A 63 -15.94 2.12 7.78
CA ALA A 63 -15.79 0.69 8.08
C ALA A 63 -16.72 -0.21 7.24
N CYS A 64 -17.55 0.37 6.37
CA CYS A 64 -18.42 -0.40 5.50
C CYS A 64 -17.59 -1.27 4.53
N ARG A 65 -17.79 -2.58 4.62
CA ARG A 65 -17.02 -3.57 3.86
C ARG A 65 -17.84 -4.83 3.59
N ILE A 66 -17.41 -5.57 2.57
CA ILE A 66 -17.87 -6.91 2.22
C ILE A 66 -16.67 -7.83 2.02
N PRO A 67 -16.83 -9.16 2.20
CA PRO A 67 -15.80 -10.11 1.82
C PRO A 67 -15.45 -9.97 0.34
N MET A 68 -14.16 -10.06 0.04
CA MET A 68 -13.69 -10.15 -1.34
C MET A 68 -13.78 -11.60 -1.81
N GLY A 69 -14.06 -11.76 -3.09
CA GLY A 69 -14.26 -13.07 -3.69
C GLY A 69 -14.32 -12.99 -5.20
N ILE A 70 -14.53 -14.15 -5.79
CA ILE A 70 -14.71 -14.36 -7.22
C ILE A 70 -16.20 -14.55 -7.43
N PHE A 71 -16.77 -13.67 -8.23
CA PHE A 71 -18.21 -13.64 -8.50
C PHE A 71 -18.44 -13.80 -9.99
N VAL A 72 -19.50 -14.52 -10.34
CA VAL A 72 -19.98 -14.61 -11.73
C VAL A 72 -21.36 -13.98 -11.82
N TYR A 73 -21.58 -13.20 -12.87
CA TYR A 73 -22.90 -12.65 -13.13
C TYR A 73 -23.82 -13.76 -13.68
N ASN A 74 -24.91 -14.02 -12.97
CA ASN A 74 -25.90 -14.99 -13.36
C ASN A 74 -27.07 -14.28 -14.07
N TRP A 75 -27.14 -14.47 -15.39
CA TRP A 75 -28.17 -13.86 -16.24
C TRP A 75 -29.58 -14.36 -15.97
N THR A 76 -29.76 -15.51 -15.30
CA THR A 76 -31.09 -16.06 -14.98
C THR A 76 -31.74 -15.32 -13.82
N ILE A 77 -30.96 -14.96 -12.80
CA ILE A 77 -31.44 -14.24 -11.61
C ILE A 77 -31.07 -12.74 -11.64
N PHE A 78 -30.35 -12.31 -12.68
CA PHE A 78 -29.82 -10.95 -12.84
C PHE A 78 -28.96 -10.45 -11.67
N ASP A 79 -28.22 -11.35 -11.04
CA ASP A 79 -27.41 -11.06 -9.85
C ASP A 79 -26.06 -11.79 -9.87
N TYR A 80 -25.14 -11.36 -9.03
CA TYR A 80 -23.83 -11.98 -8.86
C TYR A 80 -23.90 -13.17 -7.90
N VAL A 81 -23.35 -14.30 -8.33
CA VAL A 81 -23.20 -15.50 -7.50
C VAL A 81 -21.75 -15.63 -7.08
N GLU A 82 -21.53 -15.82 -5.78
CA GLU A 82 -20.20 -16.07 -5.21
C GLU A 82 -19.72 -17.48 -5.60
N LEU A 83 -18.59 -17.57 -6.31
CA LEU A 83 -17.93 -18.83 -6.65
C LEU A 83 -16.89 -19.22 -5.61
N PHE A 84 -16.17 -18.21 -5.10
CA PHE A 84 -15.12 -18.40 -4.13
C PHE A 84 -14.97 -17.14 -3.27
N ARG A 85 -14.88 -17.31 -1.96
CA ARG A 85 -14.62 -16.22 -1.02
C ARG A 85 -13.18 -16.31 -0.55
N ILE A 86 -12.45 -15.22 -0.64
CA ILE A 86 -11.08 -15.14 -0.10
C ILE A 86 -11.19 -15.01 1.42
N PRO A 87 -10.60 -15.93 2.21
CA PRO A 87 -10.68 -15.89 3.66
C PRO A 87 -10.16 -14.57 4.24
N ASN A 88 -10.97 -13.95 5.10
CA ASN A 88 -10.64 -12.73 5.84
C ASN A 88 -10.01 -11.60 4.99
N PHE A 89 -10.39 -11.51 3.72
CA PHE A 89 -9.97 -10.44 2.81
C PHE A 89 -11.18 -9.62 2.39
N PHE A 90 -11.08 -8.30 2.44
CA PHE A 90 -12.23 -7.40 2.34
C PHE A 90 -12.04 -6.33 1.28
N THR A 91 -13.16 -5.91 0.69
CA THR A 91 -13.29 -4.66 -0.07
C THR A 91 -14.40 -3.83 0.56
N GLY A 92 -14.39 -2.51 0.34
CA GLY A 92 -15.33 -1.64 1.01
C GLY A 92 -15.17 -0.20 0.59
N CYS A 93 -15.82 0.68 1.35
CA CYS A 93 -15.88 2.11 1.06
C CYS A 93 -14.51 2.78 0.97
N PHE A 94 -13.51 2.25 1.65
CA PHE A 94 -12.14 2.75 1.56
C PHE A 94 -11.20 1.56 1.51
N LEU A 95 -10.49 1.42 0.37
CA LEU A 95 -9.56 0.31 0.15
C LEU A 95 -8.55 0.17 1.29
N VAL A 96 -8.01 1.29 1.79
CA VAL A 96 -7.05 1.27 2.91
C VAL A 96 -7.68 0.70 4.18
N GLU A 97 -8.93 1.05 4.50
CA GLU A 97 -9.60 0.50 5.69
C GLU A 97 -9.88 -0.98 5.53
N SER A 98 -10.45 -1.38 4.39
CA SER A 98 -10.76 -2.79 4.13
C SER A 98 -9.50 -3.65 4.08
N LEU A 99 -8.41 -3.14 3.49
CA LEU A 99 -7.12 -3.83 3.47
C LEU A 99 -6.54 -3.96 4.86
N LEU A 100 -6.54 -2.89 5.67
CA LEU A 100 -5.99 -2.90 7.02
C LEU A 100 -6.69 -3.91 7.95
N GLU A 101 -7.98 -4.12 7.74
CA GLU A 101 -8.77 -5.12 8.47
C GLU A 101 -8.70 -6.53 7.87
N SER A 102 -8.17 -6.66 6.66
CA SER A 102 -7.94 -7.96 6.03
C SER A 102 -6.75 -8.67 6.65
N THR A 103 -6.69 -9.99 6.47
CA THR A 103 -5.53 -10.82 6.78
C THR A 103 -4.87 -11.31 5.49
N LEU A 104 -3.68 -11.89 5.61
CA LEU A 104 -3.00 -12.56 4.49
C LEU A 104 -3.25 -14.08 4.50
N GLU A 105 -4.32 -14.55 5.15
CA GLU A 105 -4.60 -15.98 5.38
C GLU A 105 -4.48 -16.83 4.12
N CYS A 106 -5.08 -16.38 3.01
CA CYS A 106 -5.02 -17.08 1.73
C CYS A 106 -3.58 -17.29 1.21
N PHE A 107 -2.66 -16.38 1.50
CA PHE A 107 -1.27 -16.47 1.06
C PHE A 107 -0.46 -17.53 1.81
N TYR A 108 -1.00 -18.11 2.89
CA TYR A 108 -0.42 -19.26 3.60
C TYR A 108 -0.99 -20.59 3.12
N ASP A 109 -2.11 -20.57 2.38
CA ASP A 109 -2.85 -21.76 1.99
C ASP A 109 -2.70 -22.02 0.48
N HIS A 110 -2.10 -23.16 0.16
CA HIS A 110 -1.85 -23.57 -1.22
C HIS A 110 -3.14 -23.65 -2.04
N GLN A 111 -4.18 -24.27 -1.49
CA GLN A 111 -5.43 -24.49 -2.19
C GLN A 111 -6.15 -23.17 -2.45
N CYS A 112 -6.07 -22.23 -1.51
CA CYS A 112 -6.60 -20.88 -1.67
C CYS A 112 -5.92 -20.15 -2.84
N MET A 113 -4.58 -20.16 -2.88
CA MET A 113 -3.82 -19.54 -3.96
C MET A 113 -4.06 -20.21 -5.31
N GLU A 114 -4.05 -21.55 -5.37
CA GLU A 114 -4.38 -22.30 -6.59
C GLU A 114 -5.79 -21.99 -7.10
N THR A 115 -6.75 -21.82 -6.18
CA THR A 115 -8.12 -21.43 -6.55
C THR A 115 -8.11 -20.05 -7.20
N ILE A 116 -7.44 -19.06 -6.61
CA ILE A 116 -7.33 -17.70 -7.20
C ILE A 116 -6.65 -17.76 -8.57
N GLU A 117 -5.53 -18.49 -8.68
CA GLU A 117 -4.81 -18.68 -9.94
C GLU A 117 -5.67 -19.30 -11.03
N SER A 118 -6.53 -20.27 -10.70
CA SER A 118 -7.40 -20.93 -11.68
C SER A 118 -8.36 -19.98 -12.40
N TYR A 119 -8.72 -18.86 -11.76
CA TYR A 119 -9.57 -17.83 -12.36
C TYR A 119 -8.78 -16.70 -13.04
N MET A 120 -7.46 -16.63 -12.87
CA MET A 120 -6.61 -15.65 -13.55
C MET A 120 -6.19 -16.16 -14.94
N SER A 121 -6.95 -15.77 -15.96
CA SER A 121 -6.71 -16.16 -17.35
C SER A 121 -5.41 -15.52 -17.88
N ASN A 122 -4.32 -16.30 -17.92
CA ASN A 122 -3.03 -16.06 -18.60
C ASN A 122 -1.81 -15.67 -17.75
N THR A 123 -1.90 -15.69 -16.42
CA THR A 123 -0.71 -15.53 -15.56
C THR A 123 -0.66 -16.66 -14.57
N LYS A 124 0.17 -17.68 -14.86
CA LYS A 124 0.72 -18.54 -13.80
C LYS A 124 1.71 -17.70 -13.01
N ALA A 125 1.18 -16.85 -12.13
CA ALA A 125 2.01 -16.17 -11.16
C ALA A 125 2.49 -17.27 -10.20
N ASN A 126 3.79 -17.53 -10.21
CA ASN A 126 4.38 -18.55 -9.35
C ASN A 126 4.47 -17.97 -7.93
N PHE A 127 3.38 -18.05 -7.18
CA PHE A 127 3.32 -17.52 -5.83
C PHE A 127 4.02 -18.48 -4.87
N SER A 128 5.06 -17.99 -4.19
CA SER A 128 5.58 -18.66 -3.01
C SER A 128 4.63 -18.43 -1.84
N LEU A 129 4.22 -19.50 -1.17
CA LEU A 129 3.45 -19.39 0.07
C LEU A 129 4.23 -18.63 1.14
N LEU A 130 3.50 -17.89 1.97
CA LEU A 130 4.06 -17.24 3.13
C LEU A 130 4.41 -18.27 4.22
N ASP A 131 5.47 -17.98 4.95
CA ASP A 131 5.94 -18.81 6.06
C ASP A 131 5.28 -18.36 7.38
N THR A 132 4.63 -19.29 8.06
CA THR A 132 3.93 -19.08 9.34
C THR A 132 4.87 -18.74 10.49
N THR A 133 6.19 -18.95 10.33
CA THR A 133 7.18 -18.60 11.36
C THR A 133 7.32 -17.10 11.59
N ARG A 134 6.93 -16.26 10.62
CA ARG A 134 7.12 -14.80 10.68
C ARG A 134 5.87 -14.06 11.13
N ASN A 135 4.74 -14.32 10.49
CA ASN A 135 3.45 -13.72 10.82
C ASN A 135 2.36 -14.80 10.89
N SER A 136 1.36 -14.60 11.74
CA SER A 136 0.22 -15.51 11.82
C SER A 136 -0.71 -15.30 10.62
N PRO A 137 -1.27 -16.36 10.02
CA PRO A 137 -2.27 -16.25 8.95
C PRO A 137 -3.50 -15.41 9.35
N ASN A 138 -3.84 -15.39 10.64
CA ASN A 138 -4.99 -14.67 11.19
C ASN A 138 -4.66 -13.22 11.59
N GLU A 139 -3.43 -12.79 11.36
CA GLU A 139 -3.01 -11.45 11.70
C GLU A 139 -3.49 -10.44 10.66
N THR A 140 -4.08 -9.34 11.14
CA THR A 140 -4.53 -8.27 10.25
C THR A 140 -3.35 -7.51 9.67
N ILE A 141 -3.51 -7.02 8.44
CA ILE A 141 -2.51 -6.19 7.78
C ILE A 141 -2.22 -4.93 8.60
N GLN A 142 -3.19 -4.39 9.32
CA GLN A 142 -2.96 -3.29 10.27
C GLN A 142 -1.97 -3.67 11.36
N SER A 143 -2.07 -4.86 11.94
CA SER A 143 -1.13 -5.32 12.96
C SER A 143 0.30 -5.44 12.39
N ILE A 144 0.42 -5.98 11.18
CA ILE A 144 1.70 -6.08 10.45
C ILE A 144 2.29 -4.68 10.18
N ILE A 145 1.46 -3.73 9.71
CA ILE A 145 1.86 -2.34 9.44
C ILE A 145 2.24 -1.58 10.72
N ASN A 146 1.53 -1.82 11.83
CA ASN A 146 1.81 -1.20 13.13
C ASN A 146 3.16 -1.61 13.73
N ARG A 147 3.80 -2.66 13.19
CA ARG A 147 5.18 -3.04 13.50
C ARG A 147 6.15 -2.82 12.33
N LEU A 148 5.80 -1.93 11.40
CA LEU A 148 6.58 -1.61 10.19
C LEU A 148 6.86 -2.81 9.29
N MET A 149 6.06 -3.87 9.40
CA MET A 149 6.30 -5.15 8.71
C MET A 149 7.66 -5.77 9.08
N ILE A 150 8.20 -5.43 10.26
CA ILE A 150 9.47 -5.93 10.78
C ILE A 150 9.21 -7.12 11.69
N ASP A 151 9.83 -8.26 11.36
CA ASP A 151 9.69 -9.50 12.14
C ASP A 151 10.42 -9.40 13.50
N ALA A 152 11.65 -8.87 13.51
CA ALA A 152 12.45 -8.71 14.73
C ALA A 152 13.45 -7.54 14.64
N TRP A 153 13.59 -6.81 15.74
CA TRP A 153 14.62 -5.78 15.90
C TRP A 153 15.89 -6.41 16.48
N GLN A 154 16.95 -6.49 15.68
CA GLN A 154 18.26 -6.92 16.15
C GLN A 154 19.07 -5.71 16.65
N SER A 155 19.33 -5.65 17.96
CA SER A 155 20.11 -4.58 18.59
C SER A 155 21.60 -4.89 18.70
N ASN A 156 22.00 -6.13 18.47
CA ASN A 156 23.39 -6.60 18.60
C ASN A 156 23.97 -6.97 17.23
N ILE A 157 24.05 -5.99 16.33
CA ILE A 157 24.67 -6.14 15.01
C ILE A 157 26.01 -5.43 15.02
N SER A 158 27.07 -6.12 14.59
CA SER A 158 28.35 -5.47 14.30
C SER A 158 28.26 -4.75 12.97
N PHE A 159 28.12 -3.42 13.01
CA PHE A 159 28.15 -2.61 11.80
C PHE A 159 29.45 -2.81 11.00
N SER A 160 30.59 -3.00 11.69
CA SER A 160 31.86 -3.31 11.04
C SER A 160 31.81 -4.61 10.25
N ALA A 161 31.26 -5.69 10.83
CA ALA A 161 31.09 -6.95 10.13
C ALA A 161 30.11 -6.82 8.95
N TYR A 162 29.00 -6.11 9.15
CA TYR A 162 28.01 -5.83 8.11
C TYR A 162 28.62 -5.08 6.93
N TYR A 163 29.31 -3.95 7.17
CA TYR A 163 29.95 -3.19 6.11
C TYR A 163 31.06 -3.98 5.41
N LYS A 164 31.81 -4.81 6.14
CA LYS A 164 32.84 -5.67 5.54
C LYS A 164 32.23 -6.73 4.63
N MET A 165 31.06 -7.27 4.97
CA MET A 165 30.33 -8.24 4.14
C MET A 165 29.67 -7.58 2.92
N CYS A 166 29.15 -6.36 3.09
CA CYS A 166 28.50 -5.60 2.02
C CYS A 166 29.47 -4.72 1.21
N ALA A 167 30.77 -4.77 1.49
CA ALA A 167 31.76 -3.96 0.80
C ALA A 167 31.86 -4.43 -0.66
N PRO A 168 31.66 -3.53 -1.66
CA PRO A 168 31.86 -3.88 -3.05
C PRO A 168 33.32 -4.27 -3.31
N LEU A 169 33.54 -5.25 -4.18
CA LEU A 169 34.88 -5.72 -4.56
C LEU A 169 35.69 -4.63 -5.28
N SER A 170 35.00 -3.74 -5.99
CA SER A 170 35.57 -2.57 -6.64
C SER A 170 34.55 -1.44 -6.60
N CYS A 171 34.97 -0.26 -6.12
CA CYS A 171 34.21 0.98 -6.30
C CYS A 171 34.69 1.66 -7.58
N THR A 172 33.87 1.63 -8.64
CA THR A 172 34.01 2.56 -9.77
C THR A 172 33.09 3.73 -9.54
N TYR A 173 33.67 4.92 -9.39
CA TYR A 173 32.93 6.16 -9.45
C TYR A 173 33.16 6.77 -10.83
N GLU A 174 32.10 7.18 -11.48
CA GLU A 174 32.16 7.93 -12.72
C GLU A 174 32.14 9.41 -12.35
N ASP A 175 33.29 10.09 -12.48
CA ASP A 175 33.36 11.54 -12.28
C ASP A 175 32.78 12.22 -13.53
N THR A 176 31.46 12.38 -13.56
CA THR A 176 30.76 13.14 -14.60
C THR A 176 30.94 14.64 -14.37
N ARG A 177 32.20 15.11 -14.35
CA ARG A 177 32.47 16.55 -14.48
C ARG A 177 32.09 16.96 -15.89
N GLN A 178 30.86 17.42 -16.06
CA GLN A 178 30.61 18.45 -17.06
C GLN A 178 31.57 19.59 -16.69
N HIS A 179 32.54 19.85 -17.56
CA HIS A 179 33.45 20.98 -17.42
C HIS A 179 32.62 22.25 -17.65
N ASP A 180 31.83 22.61 -16.65
CA ASP A 180 31.03 23.80 -16.67
C ASP A 180 31.97 24.99 -16.50
N ILE A 181 32.13 25.75 -17.57
CA ILE A 181 32.99 26.92 -17.60
C ILE A 181 32.57 27.94 -16.54
N PHE A 182 31.29 27.95 -16.12
CA PHE A 182 30.81 28.76 -15.01
C PHE A 182 31.37 28.28 -13.66
N TYR A 183 31.53 26.97 -13.44
CA TYR A 183 32.17 26.43 -12.25
C TYR A 183 33.65 26.81 -12.19
N LEU A 184 34.37 26.74 -13.31
CA LEU A 184 35.78 27.18 -13.40
C LEU A 184 35.93 28.68 -13.15
N ILE A 185 35.09 29.52 -13.78
CA ILE A 185 35.11 30.98 -13.59
C ILE A 185 34.78 31.33 -12.14
N SER A 186 33.73 30.73 -11.56
CA SER A 186 33.35 30.99 -10.16
C SER A 186 34.44 30.57 -9.17
N SER A 187 35.15 29.47 -9.44
CA SER A 187 36.27 29.00 -8.61
C SER A 187 37.47 29.96 -8.70
N ILE A 188 37.82 30.41 -9.91
CA ILE A 188 38.89 31.38 -10.14
C ILE A 188 38.56 32.72 -9.46
N LEU A 189 37.33 33.21 -9.65
CA LEU A 189 36.85 34.42 -9.00
C LEU A 189 36.82 34.27 -7.48
N GLY A 190 36.45 33.11 -6.93
CA GLY A 190 36.51 32.83 -5.49
C GLY A 190 37.92 32.87 -4.92
N ILE A 191 38.90 32.32 -5.66
CA ILE A 191 40.33 32.35 -5.30
C ILE A 191 40.88 33.78 -5.35
N PHE A 192 40.50 34.58 -6.34
CA PHE A 192 40.96 35.98 -6.46
C PHE A 192 40.19 36.98 -5.59
N ALA A 193 38.94 36.68 -5.24
CA ALA A 193 38.10 37.52 -4.37
C ALA A 193 38.30 37.22 -2.88
N GLY A 194 39.18 36.29 -2.52
CA GLY A 194 39.50 36.00 -1.11
C GLY A 194 38.30 35.54 -0.30
N LEU A 195 37.42 34.72 -0.90
CA LEU A 195 36.45 33.94 -0.12
C LEU A 195 37.20 32.75 0.48
N ASP A 196 37.91 33.03 1.57
CA ASP A 196 38.14 32.04 2.61
C ASP A 196 36.78 31.59 3.14
N ILE A 197 36.64 30.29 3.39
CA ILE A 197 35.80 29.83 4.48
C ILE A 197 36.52 30.17 5.78
#